data_AF-A0A9D1P8K9-F1
#
_entry.id   AF-A0A9D1P8K9-F1
#
_cell.length_a   1.000
_cell.length_b   1.000
_cell.length_c   1.000
_cell.angle_alpha   90.00
_cell.angle_beta   90.00
_cell.angle_gamma   90.00
#
_symmetry.space_group_name_H-M   'P 1'
#
loop_
_entity.id
_entity.type
_entity.pdbx_description
1 polymer ?
#
loop_
_entity_poly.entity_id
_entity_poly.type
_entity_poly.pdbx_seq_one_letter_code
_entity_poly.pdbx_strand_id
1 'polypeptide(L)'
;MDEIKNADLPSAKLAEYGVNQSMSCRSGMIFIPQLNDAASKLQKPNPYYYNGEFGEMVYWDFYTMTREDQDNVMPVDPPMTAFEDLENEDLSINKTALDTYVQEEYIKFIMGDRPLSEYDAFLAEMANYGDIDLVEEIYNSHIVTEE
;
A
#
# COMPACT_ATOMS: atom_id res chain seq x y z
N MET A 1 -9.19 -6.22 30.01
CA MET A 1 -7.82 -6.10 29.44
C MET A 1 -7.06 -7.43 29.54
N ASP A 2 -7.18 -8.15 30.67
CA ASP A 2 -6.51 -9.44 30.86
C ASP A 2 -7.00 -10.54 29.89
N GLU A 3 -8.28 -10.51 29.52
CA GLU A 3 -8.87 -11.42 28.53
C GLU A 3 -8.24 -11.28 27.13
N ILE A 4 -7.76 -10.09 26.77
CA ILE A 4 -7.06 -9.85 25.50
C ILE A 4 -5.61 -10.33 25.60
N LYS A 5 -4.94 -9.98 26.71
CA LYS A 5 -3.52 -10.30 26.93
C LYS A 5 -3.24 -11.79 27.06
N ASN A 6 -4.20 -12.53 27.61
CA ASN A 6 -4.09 -13.97 27.87
C ASN A 6 -4.77 -14.83 26.81
N ALA A 7 -5.32 -14.24 25.74
CA ALA A 7 -5.88 -14.99 24.63
C ALA A 7 -4.77 -15.67 23.82
N ASP A 8 -5.07 -16.83 23.24
CA ASP A 8 -4.14 -17.53 22.34
C ASP A 8 -3.74 -16.67 21.14
N LEU A 9 -4.68 -15.83 20.67
CA LEU A 9 -4.48 -14.82 19.62
C LEU A 9 -5.04 -13.47 20.09
N PRO A 10 -4.23 -12.65 20.79
CA PRO A 10 -4.64 -11.34 21.28
C PRO A 10 -5.14 -10.39 20.18
N SER A 11 -4.55 -10.51 18.99
CA SER A 11 -4.94 -9.79 17.77
C SER A 11 -6.39 -10.08 17.36
N ALA A 12 -6.76 -11.36 17.28
CA ALA A 12 -8.12 -11.76 16.94
C ALA A 12 -9.13 -11.30 18.01
N LYS A 13 -8.75 -11.37 19.30
CA LYS A 13 -9.62 -10.89 20.40
C LYS A 13 -9.81 -9.38 20.38
N LEU A 14 -8.79 -8.61 19.96
CA LEU A 14 -8.89 -7.16 19.76
C LEU A 14 -9.84 -6.78 18.64
N ALA A 15 -9.94 -7.61 17.58
CA ALA A 15 -10.88 -7.37 16.48
C ALA A 15 -12.35 -7.33 16.95
N GLU A 16 -12.72 -8.12 17.95
CA GLU A 16 -14.06 -8.11 18.55
C GLU A 16 -14.44 -6.76 19.18
N TYR A 17 -13.44 -5.94 19.55
CA TYR A 17 -13.62 -4.60 20.11
C TYR A 17 -13.48 -3.48 19.06
N GLY A 18 -13.51 -3.83 17.76
CA GLY A 18 -13.44 -2.85 16.67
C GLY A 18 -12.03 -2.29 16.41
N VAL A 19 -10.99 -2.99 16.87
CA VAL A 19 -9.59 -2.65 16.61
C VAL A 19 -9.13 -3.40 15.36
N ASN A 20 -8.74 -2.66 14.32
CA ASN A 20 -8.35 -3.27 13.05
C ASN A 20 -7.05 -4.10 13.18
N GLN A 21 -7.02 -5.26 12.55
CA GLN A 21 -5.87 -6.19 12.56
C GLN A 21 -5.18 -6.30 11.20
N SER A 22 -5.67 -5.59 10.18
CA SER A 22 -5.10 -5.56 8.83
C SER A 22 -5.10 -4.13 8.29
N MET A 23 -4.05 -3.78 7.54
CA MET A 23 -3.91 -2.48 6.86
C MET A 23 -4.87 -2.31 5.67
N SER A 24 -5.50 -3.39 5.19
CA SER A 24 -6.38 -3.37 4.02
C SER A 24 -7.77 -2.75 4.28
N CYS A 25 -8.21 -2.64 5.53
CA CYS A 25 -9.43 -1.91 5.91
C CYS A 25 -9.13 -1.04 7.14
N ARG A 26 -8.92 0.27 6.94
CA ARG A 26 -8.71 1.28 8.00
C ARG A 26 -10.01 1.67 8.72
N SER A 27 -10.86 0.70 9.05
CA SER A 27 -12.07 0.95 9.83
C SER A 27 -11.85 0.46 11.27
N GLY A 28 -11.52 1.38 12.18
CA GLY A 28 -11.31 1.09 13.60
C GLY A 28 -10.36 2.06 14.31
N MET A 29 -10.42 2.10 15.65
CA MET A 29 -9.49 2.87 16.49
C MET A 29 -8.16 2.09 16.60
N ILE A 30 -7.08 2.66 16.06
CA ILE A 30 -5.74 2.04 16.10
C ILE A 30 -5.12 2.30 17.47
N PHE A 31 -5.03 1.27 18.32
CA PHE A 31 -4.39 1.37 19.64
C PHE A 31 -2.90 1.00 19.64
N ILE A 32 -2.39 0.48 18.53
CA ILE A 32 -0.96 0.21 18.39
C ILE A 32 -0.23 1.50 18.01
N PRO A 33 0.92 1.81 18.64
CA PRO A 33 1.80 2.87 18.16
C PRO A 33 2.10 2.61 16.69
N GLN A 34 1.92 3.61 15.82
CA GLN A 34 2.29 3.52 14.41
C GLN A 34 3.83 3.50 14.21
N LEU A 35 4.58 3.46 15.31
CA LEU A 35 6.02 3.29 15.33
C LEU A 35 6.32 1.78 15.19
N ASN A 36 6.74 1.39 13.98
CA ASN A 36 7.07 0.00 13.62
C ASN A 36 8.07 -0.65 14.61
N ASP A 37 9.02 0.12 15.12
CA ASP A 37 10.00 -0.34 16.12
C ASP A 37 9.35 -0.80 17.44
N ALA A 38 8.31 -0.09 17.88
CA ALA A 38 7.60 -0.44 19.11
C ALA A 38 6.73 -1.70 18.91
N ALA A 39 6.15 -1.86 17.72
CA ALA A 39 5.37 -3.04 17.36
C ALA A 39 6.25 -4.29 17.23
N SER A 40 7.42 -4.17 16.61
CA SER A 40 8.37 -5.28 16.44
C SER A 40 8.91 -5.80 17.77
N LYS A 41 9.18 -4.92 18.75
CA LYS A 41 9.60 -5.30 20.11
C LYS A 41 8.55 -6.09 20.91
N LEU A 42 7.28 -6.01 20.53
CA LEU A 42 6.20 -6.76 21.19
C LEU A 42 5.97 -8.15 20.57
N GLN A 43 6.57 -8.42 19.42
CA GLN A 43 6.43 -9.71 18.75
C GLN A 43 7.37 -10.75 19.37
N LYS A 44 6.91 -11.99 19.44
CA LYS A 44 7.76 -13.10 19.86
C LYS A 44 8.73 -13.46 18.73
N PRO A 45 9.99 -13.82 19.03
CA PRO A 45 10.89 -14.42 18.07
C PRO A 45 10.25 -15.67 17.46
N ASN A 46 10.35 -15.80 16.14
CA ASN A 46 9.93 -16.97 15.39
C ASN A 46 11.16 -17.75 14.93
N PRO A 47 11.08 -19.09 14.87
CA PRO A 47 12.16 -19.90 14.32
C PRO A 47 12.28 -19.65 12.81
N TYR A 48 13.51 -19.49 12.33
CA TYR A 48 13.84 -19.34 10.92
C TYR A 48 15.06 -20.18 10.55
N TYR A 49 15.19 -20.48 9.26
CA TYR A 49 16.35 -21.15 8.70
C TYR A 49 16.90 -20.29 7.57
N TYR A 50 18.14 -19.83 7.68
CA TYR A 50 18.75 -18.91 6.72
C TYR A 50 20.27 -19.13 6.65
N ASN A 51 20.84 -19.07 5.45
CA ASN A 51 22.28 -19.30 5.21
C ASN A 51 22.86 -20.58 5.81
N GLY A 52 22.07 -21.64 5.89
CA GLY A 52 22.49 -22.94 6.42
C GLY A 52 22.39 -23.07 7.95
N GLU A 53 21.98 -22.01 8.64
CA GLU A 53 21.87 -21.97 10.10
C GLU A 53 20.42 -21.80 10.54
N PHE A 54 20.10 -22.39 11.70
CA PHE A 54 18.81 -22.24 12.36
C PHE A 54 18.92 -21.18 13.45
N GLY A 55 17.97 -20.23 13.48
CA GLY A 55 17.95 -19.15 14.46
C GLY A 55 16.53 -18.77 14.87
N GLU A 56 16.42 -17.86 15.84
CA GLU A 56 15.14 -17.27 16.28
C GLU A 56 15.22 -15.74 16.25
N MET A 57 14.24 -15.09 15.61
CA MET A 57 14.23 -13.65 15.37
C MET A 57 12.80 -13.16 15.16
N VAL A 58 12.53 -11.89 15.47
CA VAL A 58 11.25 -11.26 15.14
C VAL A 58 11.09 -11.22 13.61
N TYR A 59 9.91 -11.60 13.11
CA TYR A 59 9.66 -11.73 11.68
C TYR A 59 10.09 -10.50 10.87
N TRP A 60 9.80 -9.29 11.36
CA TRP A 60 10.16 -8.04 10.68
C TRP A 60 11.66 -7.75 10.68
N ASP A 61 12.38 -8.12 11.75
CA ASP A 61 13.84 -7.99 11.81
C ASP A 61 14.48 -8.96 10.81
N PHE A 62 13.96 -10.19 10.69
CA PHE A 62 14.40 -11.18 9.71
C PHE A 62 14.11 -10.73 8.28
N TYR A 63 12.88 -10.26 8.05
CA TYR A 63 12.45 -9.71 6.78
C TYR A 63 13.35 -8.53 6.37
N THR A 64 13.73 -7.65 7.29
CA THR A 64 14.60 -6.51 6.98
C THR A 64 16.04 -6.97 6.72
N MET A 65 16.60 -7.83 7.59
CA MET A 65 17.96 -8.38 7.46
C MET A 65 18.17 -9.14 6.14
N THR A 66 17.18 -9.91 5.70
CA THR A 66 17.27 -10.67 4.43
C THR A 66 17.04 -9.82 3.19
N ARG A 67 16.66 -8.54 3.36
CA ARG A 67 16.28 -7.63 2.28
C ARG A 67 17.17 -6.39 2.18
N GLU A 68 18.12 -6.22 3.10
CA GLU A 68 18.99 -5.04 3.16
C GLU A 68 19.78 -4.80 1.86
N ASP A 69 20.05 -5.86 1.09
CA ASP A 69 20.80 -5.84 -0.18
C ASP A 69 19.99 -6.32 -1.41
N GLN A 70 18.67 -6.50 -1.30
CA GLN A 70 17.86 -7.00 -2.43
C GLN A 70 16.97 -5.89 -3.01
N ASP A 71 17.33 -5.44 -4.23
CA ASP A 71 16.35 -4.83 -5.13
C ASP A 71 15.22 -5.83 -5.33
N ASN A 72 14.13 -5.56 -4.61
CA ASN A 72 13.08 -6.52 -4.40
C ASN A 72 12.11 -6.53 -5.58
N VAL A 73 12.58 -7.10 -6.68
CA VAL A 73 11.75 -7.55 -7.79
C VAL A 73 11.71 -9.07 -7.74
N MET A 74 10.55 -9.66 -7.41
CA MET A 74 10.31 -11.01 -7.91
C MET A 74 10.44 -10.96 -9.45
N PRO A 75 10.82 -12.06 -10.13
CA PRO A 75 10.91 -12.09 -11.59
C PRO A 75 9.62 -11.70 -12.34
N VAL A 76 8.51 -11.54 -11.63
CA VAL A 76 7.18 -11.14 -12.11
C VAL A 76 6.67 -9.84 -11.45
N ASP A 77 7.42 -9.26 -10.52
CA ASP A 77 7.06 -7.97 -9.98
C ASP A 77 7.37 -6.91 -11.05
N PRO A 78 6.39 -6.05 -11.42
CA PRO A 78 6.70 -4.91 -12.25
C PRO A 78 7.78 -4.07 -11.55
N PRO A 79 8.68 -3.41 -12.29
CA PRO A 79 9.67 -2.53 -11.70
C PRO A 79 8.96 -1.58 -10.73
N MET A 80 9.31 -1.66 -9.45
CA MET A 80 8.71 -0.80 -8.44
C MET A 80 9.32 0.58 -8.65
N THR A 81 8.59 1.44 -9.35
CA THR A 81 8.99 2.83 -9.59
C THR A 81 9.07 3.54 -8.24
N ALA A 82 10.29 3.85 -7.81
CA ALA A 82 10.52 4.62 -6.60
C ALA A 82 10.58 6.11 -6.97
N PHE A 83 9.62 6.88 -6.47
CA PHE A 83 9.56 8.32 -6.67
C PHE A 83 10.23 9.07 -5.51
N GLU A 84 10.74 10.27 -5.77
CA GLU A 84 11.23 11.18 -4.73
C GLU A 84 10.09 11.70 -3.83
N ASP A 85 10.41 12.27 -2.67
CA ASP A 85 9.40 12.73 -1.70
C ASP A 85 8.46 13.80 -2.29
N LEU A 86 8.99 14.73 -3.11
CA LEU A 86 8.20 15.76 -3.78
C LEU A 86 7.31 15.20 -4.88
N GLU A 87 7.84 14.24 -5.66
CA GLU A 87 7.07 13.54 -6.69
C GLU A 87 5.94 12.71 -6.07
N ASN A 88 6.17 12.09 -4.91
CA ASN A 88 5.13 11.40 -4.16
C ASN A 88 4.04 12.36 -3.64
N GLU A 89 4.39 13.58 -3.24
CA GLU A 89 3.42 14.60 -2.86
C GLU A 89 2.55 15.02 -4.07
N ASP A 90 3.19 15.31 -5.20
CA ASP A 90 2.49 15.67 -6.45
C ASP A 90 1.61 14.53 -6.97
N LEU A 91 2.08 13.29 -6.92
CA LEU A 91 1.29 12.09 -7.22
C LEU A 91 0.14 11.93 -6.21
N SER A 92 0.38 12.09 -4.92
CA SER A 92 -0.66 11.94 -3.89
C SER A 92 -1.79 12.96 -4.10
N ILE A 93 -1.49 14.18 -4.53
CA ILE A 93 -2.48 15.23 -4.77
C ILE A 93 -3.23 14.97 -6.08
N ASN A 94 -2.51 14.79 -7.19
CA ASN A 94 -3.12 14.72 -8.52
C ASN A 94 -3.72 13.35 -8.82
N LYS A 95 -2.97 12.27 -8.56
CA LYS A 95 -3.38 10.90 -8.88
C LYS A 95 -4.59 10.46 -8.06
N THR A 96 -4.63 10.77 -6.77
CA THR A 96 -5.74 10.34 -5.89
C THR A 96 -7.08 10.92 -6.34
N ALA A 97 -7.09 12.21 -6.69
CA ALA A 97 -8.30 12.88 -7.17
C ALA A 97 -8.75 12.33 -8.53
N LEU A 98 -7.81 12.13 -9.46
CA LEU A 98 -8.07 11.51 -10.77
C LEU A 98 -8.60 10.08 -10.62
N ASP A 99 -7.94 9.23 -9.83
CA ASP A 99 -8.34 7.84 -9.60
C ASP A 99 -9.76 7.74 -9.05
N THR A 100 -10.11 8.62 -8.10
CA THR A 100 -11.44 8.66 -7.50
C THR A 100 -12.51 8.97 -8.55
N TYR A 101 -12.31 10.04 -9.32
CA TYR A 101 -13.25 10.45 -10.37
C TYR A 101 -13.39 9.38 -11.47
N VAL A 102 -12.27 8.82 -11.93
CA VAL A 102 -12.26 7.76 -12.95
C VAL A 102 -13.01 6.52 -12.46
N GLN A 103 -12.81 6.10 -11.21
CA GLN A 103 -13.52 4.95 -10.64
C GLN A 103 -15.04 5.18 -10.59
N GLU A 104 -15.49 6.37 -10.19
CA GLU A 104 -16.91 6.71 -10.14
C GLU A 104 -17.55 6.71 -11.54
N GLU A 105 -16.88 7.30 -12.52
CA GLU A 105 -17.39 7.39 -13.90
C GLU A 105 -17.32 6.07 -14.67
N TYR A 106 -16.25 5.30 -14.48
CA TYR A 106 -16.08 3.98 -15.09
C TYR A 106 -17.26 3.05 -14.76
N ILE A 107 -17.73 3.08 -13.50
CA ILE A 107 -18.89 2.29 -13.08
C ILE A 107 -20.15 2.74 -13.84
N LYS A 108 -20.35 4.05 -14.05
CA LYS A 108 -21.49 4.59 -14.81
C LYS A 108 -21.48 4.16 -16.27
N PHE A 109 -20.30 4.11 -16.90
CA PHE A 109 -20.15 3.60 -18.26
C PHE A 109 -20.50 2.11 -18.36
N ILE A 110 -20.10 1.28 -17.40
CA ILE A 110 -20.43 -0.15 -17.38
C ILE A 110 -21.93 -0.38 -17.19
N MET A 111 -22.54 0.34 -16.24
CA MET A 111 -23.96 0.19 -15.94
C MET A 111 -24.86 0.78 -17.03
N GLY A 112 -24.29 1.56 -17.95
CA GLY A 112 -25.03 2.25 -19.02
C GLY A 112 -25.70 3.55 -18.56
N ASP A 113 -25.40 4.01 -17.35
CA ASP A 113 -25.87 5.31 -16.82
C ASP A 113 -25.20 6.48 -17.55
N ARG A 114 -23.97 6.28 -18.04
CA ARG A 114 -23.28 7.21 -18.94
C ARG A 114 -23.02 6.53 -20.28
N PRO A 115 -23.51 7.07 -21.40
CA PRO A 115 -23.28 6.47 -22.71
C PRO A 115 -21.84 6.72 -23.17
N LEU A 116 -21.22 5.76 -23.86
CA LEU A 116 -19.86 5.88 -24.40
C LEU A 116 -19.67 7.06 -25.38
N SER A 117 -20.76 7.59 -25.94
CA SER A 117 -20.69 8.82 -26.74
C SER A 117 -20.24 10.05 -25.95
N GLU A 118 -20.29 10.01 -24.61
CA GLU A 118 -19.81 11.08 -23.73
C GLU A 118 -18.35 10.89 -23.28
N TYR A 119 -17.62 9.92 -23.85
CA TYR A 119 -16.25 9.64 -23.46
C TYR A 119 -15.33 10.86 -23.61
N ASP A 120 -15.47 11.63 -24.68
CA ASP A 120 -14.67 12.86 -24.88
C ASP A 120 -14.97 13.93 -23.83
N ALA A 121 -16.23 14.03 -23.37
CA ALA A 121 -16.62 14.95 -22.30
C ALA A 121 -16.03 14.50 -20.95
N PHE A 122 -16.03 13.19 -20.68
CA PHE A 122 -15.35 12.61 -19.52
C PHE A 122 -13.85 12.96 -19.50
N LEU A 123 -13.14 12.85 -20.63
CA LEU A 123 -11.72 13.24 -20.72
C LEU A 123 -11.52 14.74 -20.44
N ALA A 124 -12.40 15.60 -20.96
CA ALA A 124 -12.33 17.03 -20.69
C ALA A 124 -12.63 17.37 -19.21
N GLU A 125 -13.49 16.59 -18.56
CA GLU A 125 -13.82 16.73 -17.13
C GLU A 125 -12.65 16.32 -16.23
N MET A 126 -11.87 15.29 -16.60
CA MET A 126 -10.71 14.80 -15.83
C MET A 126 -9.71 15.93 -15.51
N ALA A 127 -9.50 16.86 -16.43
CA ALA A 127 -8.59 18.00 -16.25
C ALA A 127 -8.96 18.93 -15.08
N ASN A 128 -10.19 18.83 -14.53
CA ASN A 128 -10.61 19.61 -13.37
C ASN A 128 -10.23 18.95 -12.02
N TYR A 129 -9.85 17.68 -12.02
CA TYR A 129 -9.59 16.91 -10.80
C TYR A 129 -8.11 16.76 -10.49
N GLY A 130 -7.26 16.77 -11.51
CA GLY A 130 -5.82 16.73 -11.36
C GLY A 130 -5.11 16.89 -12.69
N ASP A 131 -3.81 17.11 -12.61
CA ASP A 131 -2.95 17.23 -13.78
C ASP A 131 -2.49 15.84 -14.23
N ILE A 132 -3.18 15.28 -15.22
CA ILE A 132 -2.84 13.95 -15.76
C ILE A 132 -1.53 13.96 -16.55
N ASP A 133 -1.19 15.08 -17.17
CA ASP A 133 0.04 15.22 -17.96
C ASP A 133 1.26 15.21 -17.02
N LEU A 134 1.17 15.90 -15.87
CA LEU A 134 2.18 15.85 -14.82
C LEU A 134 2.35 14.43 -14.25
N VAL A 135 1.25 13.73 -13.99
CA VAL A 135 1.30 12.34 -13.52
C VAL A 135 1.99 11.46 -14.55
N GLU A 136 1.63 11.58 -15.83
CA GLU A 136 2.28 10.83 -16.92
C GLU A 136 3.77 11.16 -17.03
N GLU A 137 4.16 12.43 -16.91
CA GLU A 137 5.56 12.86 -16.93
C GLU A 137 6.37 12.23 -15.80
N ILE A 138 5.85 12.26 -14.56
CA ILE A 138 6.48 11.64 -13.40
C ILE A 138 6.63 10.12 -13.59
N TYR A 139 5.61 9.44 -14.11
CA TYR A 139 5.76 7.99 -14.37
C TYR A 139 6.77 7.71 -15.48
N ASN A 140 6.77 8.48 -16.56
CA ASN A 140 7.66 8.29 -17.70
C ASN A 140 9.13 8.66 -17.39
N SER A 141 9.40 9.61 -16.49
CA SER A 141 10.77 9.98 -16.10
C SER A 141 11.50 8.86 -15.37
N HIS A 142 10.76 7.93 -14.75
CA HIS A 142 11.28 6.79 -14.01
C HIS A 142 11.14 5.45 -14.75
N ILE A 143 10.77 5.47 -16.04
CA ILE A 143 10.84 4.26 -16.88
C ILE A 143 12.31 4.00 -17.21
N VAL A 144 12.83 2.88 -16.71
CA VAL A 144 14.13 2.34 -17.15
C VAL A 144 13.98 1.88 -18.59
N THR A 145 14.54 2.63 -19.54
CA THR A 145 14.69 2.18 -20.92
C THR A 145 15.93 1.30 -21.00
N GLU A 146 15.77 0.03 -21.36
CA GLU A 146 16.90 -0.85 -21.66
C GLU A 146 17.60 -0.35 -22.95
N GLU A 147 18.88 0.04 -22.84
CA GLU A 147 19.80 0.19 -24.00
C GLU A 147 20.43 -1.16 -24.38
#